data_AF-A0A2D5IV95-F1
#
_entry.id   AF-A0A2D5IV95-F1
#
_cell.length_a   1.000
_cell.length_b   1.000
_cell.length_c   1.000
_cell.angle_alpha   90.00
_cell.angle_beta   90.00
_cell.angle_gamma   90.00
#
_symmetry.space_group_name_H-M   'P 1'
#
loop_
_entity.id
_entity.type
_entity.pdbx_description
1 polymer ?
#
loop_
_entity_poly.entity_id
_entity_poly.type
_entity_poly.pdbx_seq_one_letter_code
_entity_poly.pdbx_strand_id
1 'polypeptide(L)'
;MTTAVAVSEAQSPEAVARREAKAERREADRTAKEARKAAQKASEEAAKAIEEAENRRKGFHCLSAWDGSHPEFKRAVKEMMRNPKSFEHVETRVTPVSDGRHTIMMTYRSENGFGGMTVGEALGSYSNVDCSYSLLSVE
;
A
#
# COMPACT_ATOMS: atom_id res chain seq x y z
N MET A 1 -6.06 77.08 -28.16
CA MET A 1 -5.27 76.17 -27.31
C MET A 1 -6.24 75.13 -26.75
N THR A 2 -6.25 73.94 -27.33
CA THR A 2 -7.20 72.88 -26.95
C THR A 2 -6.40 71.63 -26.62
N THR A 3 -6.13 71.40 -25.34
CA THR A 3 -5.45 70.18 -24.89
C THR A 3 -6.53 69.19 -24.48
N ALA A 4 -6.85 68.26 -25.38
CA ALA A 4 -7.71 67.12 -25.09
C ALA A 4 -6.92 66.15 -24.20
N VAL A 5 -7.33 66.03 -22.93
CA VAL A 5 -6.79 65.03 -22.00
C VAL A 5 -7.35 63.67 -22.42
N ALA A 6 -6.47 62.81 -22.95
CA ALA A 6 -6.73 61.39 -23.10
C ALA A 6 -6.86 60.77 -21.70
N VAL A 7 -8.06 60.82 -21.12
CA VAL A 7 -8.39 60.00 -19.96
C VAL A 7 -8.44 58.56 -20.46
N SER A 8 -7.42 57.79 -20.04
CA SER A 8 -7.19 56.42 -20.48
C SER A 8 -8.42 55.54 -20.29
N GLU A 9 -8.80 54.77 -21.32
CA GLU A 9 -9.81 53.70 -21.28
C GLU A 9 -9.60 52.70 -20.12
N ALA A 10 -8.41 52.70 -19.50
CA ALA A 10 -8.05 51.91 -18.34
C ALA A 10 -8.78 52.29 -17.03
N GLN A 11 -9.46 53.45 -16.96
CA GLN A 11 -10.17 53.93 -15.76
C GLN A 11 -11.69 54.00 -15.93
N SER A 12 -12.27 53.47 -17.02
CA SER A 12 -13.73 53.44 -17.13
C SER A 12 -14.33 52.54 -16.03
N PRO A 13 -15.45 52.95 -15.41
CA PRO A 13 -16.08 52.17 -14.33
C PRO A 13 -16.45 50.75 -14.78
N GLU A 14 -16.76 50.56 -16.06
CA GLU A 14 -17.03 49.24 -16.65
C GLU A 14 -15.79 48.34 -16.73
N ALA A 15 -14.62 48.91 -17.05
CA ALA A 15 -13.37 48.16 -17.11
C ALA A 15 -12.90 47.72 -15.71
N VAL A 16 -13.15 48.53 -14.68
CA VAL A 16 -12.89 48.19 -13.28
C VAL A 16 -13.80 47.05 -12.82
N ALA A 17 -15.11 47.19 -13.01
CA ALA A 17 -16.09 46.16 -12.63
C ALA A 17 -15.84 44.81 -13.31
N ARG A 18 -15.45 44.78 -14.59
CA ARG A 18 -15.07 43.54 -15.30
C ARG A 18 -13.82 42.88 -14.73
N ARG A 19 -12.84 43.66 -14.25
CA ARG A 19 -11.61 43.14 -13.63
C ARG A 19 -11.88 42.56 -12.26
N GLU A 20 -12.68 43.25 -11.44
CA GLU A 20 -13.11 42.79 -10.12
C GLU A 20 -13.90 41.49 -10.23
N ALA A 21 -14.93 41.44 -11.09
CA ALA A 21 -15.70 40.21 -11.32
C ALA A 21 -14.83 39.05 -11.83
N LYS A 22 -13.79 39.33 -12.63
CA LYS A 22 -12.83 38.31 -13.09
C LYS A 22 -11.89 37.86 -11.96
N ALA A 23 -11.48 38.77 -11.07
CA ALA A 23 -10.66 38.45 -9.91
C ALA A 23 -11.44 37.57 -8.91
N GLU A 24 -12.68 37.94 -8.61
CA GLU A 24 -13.57 37.16 -7.74
C GLU A 24 -13.85 35.75 -8.29
N ARG A 25 -14.14 35.64 -9.60
CA ARG A 25 -14.30 34.32 -10.26
C ARG A 25 -13.04 33.47 -10.15
N ARG A 26 -11.86 34.06 -10.35
CA ARG A 26 -10.58 33.35 -10.21
C ARG A 26 -10.33 32.90 -8.78
N GLU A 27 -10.69 33.73 -7.80
CA GLU A 27 -10.58 33.38 -6.40
C GLU A 27 -11.56 32.26 -6.02
N ALA A 28 -12.82 32.34 -6.44
CA ALA A 28 -13.80 31.27 -6.28
C ALA A 28 -13.37 29.96 -6.96
N ASP A 29 -12.78 30.03 -8.15
CA ASP A 29 -12.23 28.86 -8.84
C ASP A 29 -11.04 28.25 -8.08
N ARG A 30 -10.18 29.09 -7.50
CA ARG A 30 -9.04 28.64 -6.68
C ARG A 30 -9.53 27.93 -5.43
N THR A 31 -10.42 28.55 -4.68
CA THR A 31 -10.96 27.97 -3.44
C THR A 31 -11.73 26.68 -3.71
N ALA A 32 -12.54 26.62 -4.79
CA ALA A 32 -13.22 25.40 -5.20
C ALA A 32 -12.24 24.29 -5.61
N LYS A 33 -11.14 24.60 -6.32
CA LYS A 33 -10.11 23.62 -6.67
C LYS A 33 -9.36 23.11 -5.43
N GLU A 34 -9.05 23.98 -4.49
CA GLU A 34 -8.40 23.61 -3.22
C GLU A 34 -9.30 22.73 -2.38
N ALA A 35 -10.59 23.07 -2.24
CA ALA A 35 -11.57 22.26 -1.54
C ALA A 35 -11.73 20.87 -2.18
N ARG A 36 -11.79 20.78 -3.51
CA ARG A 36 -11.84 19.51 -4.24
C ARG A 36 -10.58 18.66 -4.02
N LYS A 37 -9.39 19.27 -4.09
CA LYS A 37 -8.13 18.57 -3.84
C LYS A 37 -8.04 18.07 -2.40
N ALA A 38 -8.47 18.88 -1.43
CA ALA A 38 -8.50 18.48 -0.02
C ALA A 38 -9.46 17.31 0.22
N ALA A 39 -10.67 17.37 -0.36
CA ALA A 39 -11.65 16.27 -0.28
C ALA A 39 -11.13 14.99 -0.95
N GLN A 40 -10.50 15.10 -2.12
CA GLN A 40 -9.88 13.96 -2.80
C GLN A 40 -8.77 13.34 -1.94
N LYS A 41 -7.84 14.15 -1.42
CA LYS A 41 -6.76 13.67 -0.56
C LYS A 41 -7.29 12.94 0.68
N ALA A 42 -8.29 13.52 1.35
CA ALA A 42 -8.92 12.89 2.50
C ALA A 42 -9.59 11.54 2.14
N SER A 43 -10.23 11.46 0.97
CA SER A 43 -10.82 10.20 0.49
C SER A 43 -9.77 9.13 0.15
N GLU A 44 -8.64 9.52 -0.44
CA GLU A 44 -7.53 8.62 -0.75
C GLU A 44 -6.85 8.10 0.52
N GLU A 45 -6.65 8.96 1.52
CA GLU A 45 -6.11 8.56 2.83
C GLU A 45 -7.05 7.61 3.57
N ALA A 46 -8.36 7.87 3.53
CA ALA A 46 -9.35 6.96 4.10
C ALA A 46 -9.36 5.60 3.39
N ALA A 47 -9.29 5.58 2.06
CA ALA A 47 -9.22 4.34 1.28
C ALA A 47 -7.95 3.53 1.61
N LYS A 48 -6.79 4.20 1.71
CA LYS A 48 -5.53 3.55 2.12
C LYS A 48 -5.59 2.98 3.53
N ALA A 49 -6.17 3.72 4.48
CA ALA A 49 -6.32 3.22 5.85
C ALA A 49 -7.22 1.97 5.92
N ILE A 50 -8.29 1.93 5.12
CA ILE A 50 -9.15 0.74 5.00
C ILE A 50 -8.37 -0.43 4.38
N GLU A 51 -7.60 -0.18 3.32
CA GLU A 51 -6.77 -1.20 2.67
C GLU A 51 -5.71 -1.75 3.61
N GLU A 52 -5.00 -0.90 4.35
CA GLU A 52 -4.01 -1.30 5.35
C GLU A 52 -4.63 -2.11 6.50
N ALA A 53 -5.83 -1.73 6.95
CA ALA A 53 -6.57 -2.46 7.97
C ALA A 53 -6.97 -3.86 7.47
N GLU A 54 -7.45 -3.96 6.22
CA GLU A 54 -7.79 -5.25 5.60
C GLU A 54 -6.55 -6.11 5.35
N ASN A 55 -5.46 -5.49 4.91
CA ASN A 55 -4.17 -6.14 4.73
C ASN A 55 -3.67 -6.75 6.05
N ARG A 56 -3.74 -5.97 7.15
CA ARG A 56 -3.44 -6.45 8.51
C ARG A 56 -4.39 -7.56 8.95
N ARG A 57 -5.70 -7.39 8.78
CA ARG A 57 -6.70 -8.41 9.16
C ARG A 57 -6.47 -9.76 8.46
N LYS A 58 -6.07 -9.72 7.19
CA LYS A 58 -5.73 -10.91 6.38
C LYS A 58 -4.33 -11.44 6.63
N GLY A 59 -3.46 -10.67 7.28
CA GLY A 59 -2.10 -11.03 7.62
C GLY A 59 -1.06 -10.78 6.53
N PHE A 60 -1.43 -10.16 5.41
CA PHE A 60 -0.49 -9.96 4.30
C PHE A 60 0.58 -8.89 4.60
N HIS A 61 0.43 -8.10 5.67
CA HIS A 61 1.39 -7.06 6.07
C HIS A 61 2.72 -7.63 6.57
N CYS A 62 2.73 -8.89 6.99
CA CYS A 62 3.95 -9.62 7.38
C CYS A 62 4.57 -10.39 6.21
N LEU A 63 3.94 -10.40 5.03
CA LEU A 63 4.41 -11.12 3.87
C LEU A 63 5.19 -10.18 2.93
N SER A 64 6.14 -10.77 2.22
CA SER A 64 6.90 -10.13 1.16
C SER A 64 5.97 -9.74 0.01
N ALA A 65 6.04 -8.48 -0.42
CA ALA A 65 5.25 -7.99 -1.56
C ALA A 65 5.70 -8.59 -2.91
N TRP A 66 6.86 -9.25 -2.97
CA TRP A 66 7.43 -9.79 -4.20
C TRP A 66 7.00 -11.23 -4.48
N ASP A 67 7.13 -12.10 -3.47
CA ASP A 67 6.88 -13.54 -3.58
C ASP A 67 5.81 -14.05 -2.61
N GLY A 68 5.22 -13.18 -1.78
CA GLY A 68 4.20 -13.57 -0.80
C GLY A 68 4.74 -14.38 0.37
N SER A 69 6.06 -14.57 0.49
CA SER A 69 6.65 -15.35 1.58
C SER A 69 6.72 -14.56 2.89
N HIS A 70 6.63 -15.24 4.03
CA HIS A 70 7.04 -14.66 5.31
C HIS A 70 8.56 -14.84 5.47
N PRO A 71 9.40 -13.78 5.41
CA PRO A 71 10.84 -13.93 5.21
C PRO A 71 11.54 -14.80 6.27
N GLU A 72 11.22 -14.57 7.54
CA GLU A 72 11.80 -15.27 8.68
C GLU A 72 11.38 -16.75 8.75
N PHE A 73 10.08 -17.02 8.54
CA PHE A 73 9.55 -18.38 8.45
C PHE A 73 10.14 -19.16 7.27
N LYS A 74 10.22 -18.53 6.09
CA LYS A 74 10.86 -19.10 4.89
C LYS A 74 12.31 -19.48 5.17
N ARG A 75 13.06 -18.59 5.84
CA ARG A 75 14.46 -18.86 6.23
C ARG A 75 14.56 -20.05 7.17
N ALA A 76 13.72 -20.12 8.20
CA ALA A 76 13.72 -21.23 9.15
C ALA A 76 13.49 -22.58 8.47
N VAL A 77 12.48 -22.67 7.60
CA VAL A 77 12.18 -23.90 6.85
C VAL A 77 13.34 -24.26 5.92
N LYS A 78 13.91 -23.28 5.19
CA LYS A 78 15.06 -23.49 4.32
C LYS A 78 16.26 -24.06 5.07
N GLU A 79 16.54 -23.58 6.27
CA GLU A 79 17.66 -24.04 7.11
C GLU A 79 17.46 -25.46 7.65
N MET A 80 16.22 -25.93 7.77
CA MET A 80 15.91 -27.31 8.16
C MET A 80 16.06 -28.31 7.01
N MET A 81 16.17 -27.85 5.77
CA MET A 81 16.32 -28.73 4.62
C MET A 81 17.69 -29.42 4.63
N ARG A 82 17.73 -30.68 4.18
CA ARG A 82 18.99 -31.42 4.00
C ARG A 82 19.96 -30.69 3.08
N ASN A 83 19.45 -30.14 1.98
CA ASN A 83 20.19 -29.26 1.09
C ASN A 83 19.48 -27.89 1.03
N PRO A 84 19.88 -26.91 1.85
CA PRO A 84 19.27 -25.58 1.82
C PRO A 84 19.42 -24.86 0.48
N LYS A 85 20.40 -25.24 -0.36
CA LYS A 85 20.60 -24.60 -1.67
C LYS A 85 19.57 -25.02 -2.70
N SER A 86 18.92 -26.18 -2.53
CA SER A 86 17.84 -26.63 -3.41
C SER A 86 16.46 -26.16 -2.96
N PHE A 87 16.35 -25.40 -1.86
CA PHE A 87 15.08 -24.86 -1.40
C PHE A 87 14.53 -23.82 -2.38
N GLU A 88 13.29 -24.04 -2.80
CA GLU A 88 12.49 -23.10 -3.60
C GLU A 88 11.16 -22.84 -2.89
N HIS A 89 10.83 -21.57 -2.68
CA HIS A 89 9.50 -21.16 -2.22
C HIS A 89 8.51 -21.26 -3.39
N VAL A 90 7.33 -21.84 -3.16
CA VAL A 90 6.28 -21.99 -4.18
C VAL A 90 5.12 -21.06 -3.88
N GLU A 91 4.53 -21.17 -2.70
CA GLU A 91 3.40 -20.32 -2.30
C GLU A 91 3.27 -20.23 -0.77
N THR A 92 2.52 -19.24 -0.33
CA THR A 92 2.15 -19.06 1.08
C THR A 92 0.66 -18.75 1.17
N ARG A 93 -0.04 -19.49 2.01
CA ARG A 93 -1.43 -19.26 2.37
C ARG A 93 -1.50 -18.86 3.85
N VAL A 94 -2.31 -17.85 4.15
CA VAL A 94 -2.50 -17.35 5.50
C VAL A 94 -3.97 -17.23 5.83
N THR A 95 -4.33 -17.51 7.07
CA THR A 95 -5.69 -17.29 7.57
C THR A 95 -5.85 -15.86 8.08
N PRO A 96 -7.08 -15.31 8.09
CA PRO A 96 -7.37 -14.12 8.86
C PRO A 96 -6.95 -14.28 10.33
N VAL A 97 -6.69 -13.16 11.00
CA VAL A 97 -6.27 -13.16 12.40
C VAL A 97 -7.32 -13.85 13.30
N SER A 98 -6.87 -14.77 14.14
CA SER A 98 -7.61 -15.38 15.25
C SER A 98 -6.73 -15.37 16.48
N ASP A 99 -7.26 -14.93 17.63
CA ASP A 99 -6.51 -14.85 18.89
C ASP A 99 -5.15 -14.12 18.77
N GLY A 100 -5.13 -13.06 17.95
CA GLY A 100 -3.94 -12.23 17.72
C GLY A 100 -2.89 -12.85 16.79
N ARG A 101 -3.14 -14.02 16.21
CA ARG A 101 -2.21 -14.73 15.32
C ARG A 101 -2.84 -15.12 13.99
N HIS A 102 -2.01 -15.32 13.00
CA HIS A 102 -2.35 -15.90 11.71
C HIS A 102 -1.76 -17.30 11.63
N THR A 103 -2.51 -18.25 11.08
CA THR A 103 -1.94 -19.53 10.66
C THR A 103 -1.30 -19.33 9.29
N ILE A 104 -0.07 -19.83 9.13
CA ILE A 104 0.69 -19.79 7.87
C ILE A 104 0.94 -21.20 7.39
N MET A 105 0.66 -21.44 6.11
CA MET A 105 1.00 -22.66 5.40
C MET A 105 1.86 -22.28 4.20
N MET A 106 3.05 -22.86 4.10
CA MET A 106 4.00 -22.59 3.03
C MET A 106 4.29 -23.86 2.26
N THR A 107 4.05 -23.84 0.96
CA THR A 107 4.46 -24.91 0.05
C THR A 107 5.84 -24.56 -0.51
N TYR A 108 6.73 -25.54 -0.53
CA TYR A 108 8.10 -25.38 -0.99
C TYR A 108 8.56 -26.61 -1.78
N ARG A 109 9.69 -26.50 -2.47
CA ARG A 109 10.39 -27.63 -3.06
C ARG A 109 11.80 -27.72 -2.50
N SER A 110 12.30 -28.94 -2.33
CA SER A 110 13.68 -29.18 -1.92
C SER A 110 14.17 -30.54 -2.43
N GLU A 111 15.48 -30.72 -2.45
CA GLU A 111 16.11 -31.99 -2.82
C GLU A 111 16.02 -33.00 -1.66
N ASN A 112 15.52 -34.19 -1.97
CA ASN A 112 15.40 -35.30 -1.02
C ASN A 112 16.73 -36.08 -0.87
N GLY A 113 16.72 -37.10 -0.01
CA GLY A 113 17.91 -37.94 0.24
C GLY A 113 18.39 -38.78 -0.95
N PHE A 114 17.62 -38.87 -2.03
CA PHE A 114 17.93 -39.63 -3.25
C PHE A 114 18.32 -38.73 -4.43
N GLY A 115 18.47 -37.42 -4.21
CA GLY A 115 18.85 -36.46 -5.25
C GLY A 115 17.70 -35.97 -6.13
N GLY A 116 16.46 -36.30 -5.80
CA GLY A 116 15.26 -35.83 -6.51
C GLY A 116 14.62 -34.62 -5.83
N MET A 117 13.94 -33.77 -6.61
CA MET A 117 13.17 -32.64 -6.07
C MET A 117 11.79 -33.12 -5.59
N THR A 118 11.45 -32.80 -4.35
CA THR A 118 10.15 -33.07 -3.72
C THR A 118 9.44 -31.79 -3.32
N VAL A 119 8.11 -31.80 -3.35
CA VAL A 119 7.28 -30.74 -2.77
C VAL A 119 7.03 -31.07 -1.31
N GLY A 120 7.18 -30.09 -0.44
CA GLY A 120 6.90 -30.19 0.99
C GLY A 120 6.01 -29.04 1.45
N GLU A 121 5.47 -29.20 2.66
CA GLU A 121 4.62 -28.19 3.29
C GLU A 121 5.14 -27.87 4.69
N ALA A 122 5.14 -26.59 5.04
CA ALA A 122 5.48 -26.12 6.38
C ALA A 122 4.30 -25.37 6.97
N LEU A 123 3.94 -25.75 8.20
CA LEU A 123 2.85 -25.15 8.96
C LEU A 123 3.41 -24.36 10.14
N GLY A 124 2.81 -23.21 10.39
CA GLY A 124 3.16 -22.38 11.53
C GLY A 124 2.06 -21.39 11.89
N SER A 125 2.43 -20.47 12.76
CA SER A 125 1.65 -19.27 13.00
C SER A 125 2.55 -18.05 13.16
N TYR A 126 2.03 -16.85 12.98
CA TYR A 126 2.73 -15.61 13.31
C TYR A 126 1.81 -14.57 13.95
N SER A 127 2.39 -13.69 14.75
CA SER A 127 1.69 -12.60 15.44
C SER A 127 1.25 -11.51 14.47
N ASN A 128 0.00 -11.07 14.58
CA ASN A 128 -0.54 -9.96 13.80
C ASN A 128 0.14 -8.61 14.13
N VAL A 129 0.75 -8.49 15.32
CA VAL A 129 1.30 -7.22 15.81
C VAL A 129 2.74 -7.01 15.34
N ASP A 130 3.61 -8.00 15.59
CA ASP A 130 5.06 -7.89 15.40
C ASP A 130 5.63 -8.89 14.38
N CYS A 131 4.78 -9.69 13.72
CA CYS A 131 5.16 -10.71 12.76
C CYS A 131 6.11 -11.79 13.33
N SER A 132 6.18 -11.94 14.67
CA SER A 132 6.93 -13.02 15.29
C SER A 132 6.28 -14.37 14.97
N TYR A 133 7.08 -15.31 14.46
CA TYR A 133 6.58 -16.60 13.98
C TYR A 133 6.81 -17.73 14.99
N SER A 134 6.06 -18.82 14.79
CA SER A 134 6.23 -20.10 15.45
C SER A 134 6.08 -21.18 14.41
N LEU A 135 7.12 -21.98 14.23
CA LEU A 135 7.13 -23.13 13.35
C LEU A 135 6.49 -24.32 14.07
N LEU A 136 5.47 -24.94 13.47
CA LEU A 136 4.75 -26.07 14.08
C LEU A 136 5.19 -27.40 13.46
N SER A 137 5.22 -27.47 12.13
CA SER A 137 5.66 -28.66 11.41
C SER A 137 6.30 -28.30 10.07
N VAL A 138 7.17 -29.20 9.61
CA VAL A 138 7.77 -29.21 8.28
C VAL A 138 7.73 -30.65 7.79
N GLU A 139 7.04 -30.86 6.67
CA GLU A 139 6.83 -32.16 6.04
C GLU A 139 7.62 -32.26 4.73
#